data_AF-A0A959ER56-F1
#
_entry.id   AF-A0A959ER56-F1
#
_cell.length_a   1.000
_cell.length_b   1.000
_cell.length_c   1.000
_cell.angle_alpha   90.00
_cell.angle_beta   90.00
_cell.angle_gamma   90.00
#
_symmetry.space_group_name_H-M   'P 1'
#
loop_
_entity.id
_entity.type
_entity.pdbx_description
1 polymer ?
#
loop_
_entity_poly.entity_id
_entity_poly.type
_entity_poly.pdbx_seq_one_letter_code
_entity_poly.pdbx_strand_id
1 'polypeptide(L)' 'LIGRYTDYKVRVEDGASYQLEATGDYAGIIYPQNMNITYEKDKGTYHEVEGHIGAKGARSVIKVRLDYGGLKVVH' A
#
# COMPACT_ATOMS: atom_id res chain seq x y z
N LEU A 1 6.39 1.45 7.37
CA LEU A 1 7.18 0.23 7.11
C LEU A 1 8.25 0.55 6.09
N ILE A 2 9.50 0.18 6.35
CA ILE A 2 10.62 0.35 5.41
C ILE A 2 11.31 -1.00 5.32
N GLY A 3 11.40 -1.57 4.12
CA GLY A 3 12.06 -2.87 3.92
C GLY A 3 12.90 -2.93 2.66
N ARG A 4 13.89 -3.82 2.70
CA ARG A 4 14.79 -4.10 1.60
C ARG A 4 14.99 -5.60 1.48
N TYR A 5 14.77 -6.18 0.31
CA TYR A 5 14.71 -7.64 0.12
C TYR A 5 13.75 -8.34 1.12
N THR A 6 12.60 -7.72 1.38
CA THR A 6 11.68 -8.15 2.44
C THR A 6 10.24 -8.02 1.98
N ASP A 7 9.43 -9.01 2.35
CA ASP A 7 7.99 -9.00 2.11
C ASP A 7 7.22 -8.64 3.38
N TYR A 8 6.23 -7.75 3.24
CA TYR A 8 5.29 -7.43 4.31
C TYR A 8 3.88 -7.86 3.96
N LYS A 9 3.23 -8.50 4.93
CA LYS A 9 1.79 -8.70 4.93
C LYS A 9 1.17 -7.87 6.03
N VAL A 10 0.31 -6.93 5.67
CA VAL A 10 -0.46 -6.12 6.61
C VAL A 10 -1.89 -6.61 6.58
N ARG A 11 -2.39 -7.09 7.72
CA ARG A 11 -3.81 -7.36 7.91
C ARG A 11 -4.45 -6.15 8.58
N VAL A 12 -5.52 -5.66 8.00
CA VAL A 12 -6.37 -4.61 8.54
C VAL A 12 -7.69 -5.23 8.98
N GLU A 13 -8.30 -4.74 10.04
CA GLU A 13 -9.62 -5.22 10.46
C GLU A 13 -10.72 -4.81 9.47
N ASP A 14 -11.73 -5.66 9.30
CA ASP A 14 -12.88 -5.37 8.46
C ASP A 14 -13.60 -4.11 8.95
N GLY A 15 -13.96 -3.23 8.01
CA GLY A 15 -14.63 -1.96 8.30
C GLY A 15 -13.71 -0.85 8.82
N ALA A 16 -12.42 -1.12 9.04
CA ALA A 16 -11.47 -0.08 9.40
C ALA A 16 -11.27 0.90 8.22
N SER A 17 -11.28 2.20 8.55
CA SER A 17 -10.94 3.24 7.58
C SER A 17 -9.46 3.57 7.67
N TYR A 18 -8.76 3.56 6.53
CA TYR A 18 -7.34 3.87 6.47
C TYR A 18 -6.93 4.46 5.12
N GLN A 19 -5.81 5.18 5.12
CA GLN A 19 -5.09 5.62 3.93
C GLN A 19 -3.89 4.70 3.69
N LEU A 20 -3.57 4.44 2.43
CA LEU A 20 -2.37 3.72 2.01
C LEU A 20 -1.51 4.66 1.19
N GLU A 21 -0.25 4.79 1.56
CA GLU A 21 0.82 5.41 0.78
C GLU A 21 1.93 4.36 0.64
N ALA A 22 2.09 3.77 -0.53
CA ALA A 22 3.06 2.71 -0.76
C ALA A 22 3.94 3.04 -1.97
N THR A 23 5.25 2.95 -1.79
CA THR A 23 6.24 3.04 -2.88
C THR A 23 7.11 1.80 -2.89
N GLY A 24 7.41 1.27 -4.07
CA GLY A 24 8.25 0.11 -4.28
C GLY A 24 9.17 0.33 -5.47
N ASP A 25 10.46 0.05 -5.30
CA ASP A 25 11.40 -0.13 -6.42
C ASP A 25 11.77 -1.60 -6.52
N TYR A 26 11.62 -2.20 -7.69
CA TYR A 26 11.68 -3.64 -7.92
C TYR A 26 10.80 -4.46 -6.95
N ALA A 27 9.68 -3.88 -6.51
CA ALA A 27 8.81 -4.47 -5.51
C ALA A 27 7.34 -4.40 -5.93
N GLY A 28 6.60 -5.49 -5.66
CA GLY A 28 5.17 -5.56 -5.98
C GLY A 28 4.29 -5.02 -4.85
N ILE A 29 3.30 -4.19 -5.18
CA ILE A 29 2.34 -3.66 -4.20
C ILE A 29 0.95 -4.24 -4.51
N ILE A 30 0.42 -5.05 -3.59
CA ILE A 30 -0.92 -5.62 -3.65
C ILE A 30 -1.77 -5.00 -2.55
N TYR A 31 -2.89 -4.41 -2.95
CA TYR A 31 -3.89 -3.79 -2.09
C TYR A 31 -5.29 -4.37 -2.35
N PRO A 32 -6.24 -4.23 -1.41
CA PRO A 32 -7.60 -4.72 -1.59
C PRO A 32 -8.30 -4.10 -2.80
N GLN A 33 -9.11 -4.88 -3.51
CA GLN A 33 -9.80 -4.44 -4.73
C GLN A 33 -10.83 -3.33 -4.49
N ASN A 34 -11.35 -3.22 -3.26
CA ASN A 34 -12.29 -2.18 -2.84
C ASN A 34 -11.60 -0.89 -2.38
N MET A 35 -10.27 -0.77 -2.57
CA MET A 35 -9.55 0.46 -2.24
C MET A 35 -9.83 1.55 -3.27
N ASN A 36 -10.16 2.75 -2.79
CA ASN A 36 -10.29 3.93 -3.64
C ASN A 36 -8.90 4.49 -3.93
N ILE A 37 -8.40 4.22 -5.14
CA ILE A 37 -7.10 4.70 -5.61
C ILE A 37 -7.22 6.17 -5.98
N THR A 38 -6.36 7.00 -5.40
CA THR A 38 -6.28 8.44 -5.71
C THR A 38 -5.10 8.77 -6.59
N TYR A 39 -4.03 7.99 -6.50
CA TYR A 39 -2.86 8.11 -7.34
C TYR A 39 -2.22 6.75 -7.53
N GLU A 40 -1.83 6.44 -8.75
CA GLU A 40 -1.04 5.26 -9.05
C GLU A 40 -0.07 5.56 -10.18
N LYS A 41 1.17 5.16 -9.99
CA LYS A 41 2.25 5.29 -10.95
C LYS A 41 3.02 3.98 -10.99
N ASP A 42 2.89 3.28 -12.09
CA ASP A 42 3.69 2.11 -12.40
C ASP A 42 4.57 2.44 -13.60
N LYS A 43 5.88 2.55 -13.35
CA LYS A 43 6.87 2.88 -14.37
C LYS A 43 8.16 2.10 -14.18
N GLY A 44 8.38 1.15 -15.08
CA GLY A 44 9.61 0.37 -15.14
C GLY A 44 9.73 -0.52 -13.92
N THR A 45 10.59 -0.12 -12.99
CA THR A 45 10.85 -0.87 -11.75
C THR A 45 10.17 -0.20 -10.55
N TYR A 46 9.66 1.02 -10.74
CA TYR A 46 9.06 1.82 -9.68
C TYR A 46 7.53 1.72 -9.73
N HIS A 47 6.94 1.35 -8.61
CA HIS A 47 5.50 1.34 -8.37
C HIS A 47 5.16 2.22 -7.16
N GLU A 48 4.24 3.14 -7.33
CA GLU A 48 3.73 4.00 -6.28
C GLU A 48 2.22 4.03 -6.31
N VAL A 49 1.61 3.88 -5.14
CA VAL A 49 0.18 3.79 -4.95
C VAL A 49 -0.22 4.63 -3.75
N GLU A 50 -1.18 5.51 -3.96
CA GLU A 50 -1.91 6.19 -2.90
C GLU A 50 -3.40 5.93 -3.02
N GLY A 51 -4.05 5.69 -1.89
CA GLY A 51 -5.49 5.56 -1.84
C GLY A 51 -6.00 5.37 -0.43
N HIS A 52 -7.28 4.99 -0.33
CA HIS A 52 -7.94 4.84 0.96
C HIS A 52 -9.09 3.84 0.92
N ILE A 53 -9.38 3.25 2.07
CA ILE A 53 -10.63 2.52 2.34
C ILE A 53 -11.42 3.29 3.38
N GLY A 54 -12.74 3.40 3.17
CA GLY A 54 -13.65 4.15 4.04
C GLY A 54 -13.59 5.66 3.79
N ALA A 55 -13.47 6.46 4.85
CA ALA A 55 -13.52 7.92 4.75
C ALA A 55 -12.26 8.54 4.11
N LYS A 56 -12.48 9.47 3.17
CA LYS A 56 -11.42 10.31 2.58
C LYS A 56 -10.86 11.25 3.66
N GLY A 57 -9.76 10.83 4.30
CA GLY A 57 -9.17 11.53 5.46
C GLY A 57 -9.10 10.71 6.75
N ALA A 58 -9.19 9.38 6.66
CA ALA A 58 -9.02 8.50 7.80
C ALA A 58 -7.73 8.84 8.58
N ARG A 59 -7.83 8.88 9.92
CA ARG A 59 -6.69 9.19 10.80
C ARG A 59 -5.56 8.17 10.67
N SER A 60 -5.89 6.95 10.28
CA SER A 60 -4.95 5.83 10.15
C SER A 60 -4.30 5.84 8.78
N VAL A 61 -2.96 5.89 8.74
CA VAL A 61 -2.19 5.91 7.49
C VAL A 61 -1.16 4.78 7.52
N ILE A 62 -1.19 3.94 6.49
CA ILE A 62 -0.22 2.88 6.24
C ILE A 62 0.79 3.44 5.24
N LYS A 63 1.98 3.82 5.73
CA LYS A 63 3.09 4.25 4.88
C LYS A 63 4.08 3.11 4.67
N VAL A 64 4.37 2.77 3.42
CA VAL A 64 5.28 1.66 3.07
C VAL A 64 6.29 2.12 2.02
N ARG A 65 7.56 1.78 2.24
CA ARG A 65 8.63 1.96 1.25
C ARG A 65 9.41 0.66 1.11
N LEU A 66 9.49 0.12 -0.10
CA LEU A 66 10.17 -1.13 -0.41
C LEU A 66 11.23 -0.95 -1.49
N ASP A 67 12.34 -1.65 -1.32
CA ASP A 67 13.42 -1.82 -2.31
C ASP A 67 13.70 -3.32 -2.45
N TYR A 68 13.23 -3.92 -3.54
CA TYR A 68 13.16 -5.37 -3.77
C TYR A 68 12.31 -6.13 -2.73
N GLY A 69 11.22 -6.77 -3.16
CA GLY A 69 10.30 -7.53 -2.28
C GLY A 69 8.83 -7.29 -2.62
N GLY A 70 7.96 -7.22 -1.60
CA GLY A 70 6.54 -6.99 -1.84
C GLY A 70 5.73 -6.54 -0.62
N LEU A 71 4.63 -5.85 -0.89
CA LEU A 71 3.58 -5.51 0.08
C LEU A 71 2.30 -6.24 -0.30
N LYS A 72 1.67 -6.89 0.67
CA LYS A 72 0.30 -7.37 0.56
C LYS A 72 -0.55 -6.84 1.70
N VAL A 73 -1.50 -5.96 1.38
CA VAL A 73 -2.52 -5.50 2.31
C VAL A 73 -3.76 -6.37 2.14
N VAL A 74 -4.24 -6.95 3.23
CA VAL A 74 -5.46 -7.76 3.29
C VAL A 74 -6.38 -7.23 4.38
N HIS A 75 -7.69 -7.36 4.18
CA HIS A 75 -8.67 -7.32 5.26
C HIS A 75 -9.20 -8.75 5.46
#